data_AF-A0A196SC71-F1
#
_entry.id   AF-A0A196SC71-F1
#
_cell.length_a   1.000
_cell.length_b   1.000
_cell.length_c   1.000
_cell.angle_alpha   90.00
_cell.angle_beta   90.00
_cell.angle_gamma   90.00
#
_symmetry.space_group_name_H-M   'P 1'
#
loop_
_entity.id
_entity.type
_entity.pdbx_description
1 polymer ?
#
loop_
_entity_poly.entity_id
_entity_poly.type
_entity_poly.pdbx_seq_one_letter_code
_entity_poly.pdbx_strand_id
1 'polypeptide(L)'
;MVTMSNLCLKYVEVSFYQISRSLGIPMIPLINYLLFGETTTLRTVLSCITVVIGYIAGVDGEVNFSLRGTLFGLGASAVGTFYTIYLKRYLSNVVDNSWLLTFYTNFNSCVILPFLCLLTGEIPVLWNHRTELTAHYFTWICVSGIIGLFVGITTYLQIQYTSSLSHNISGVMKNCIQTFMGAYVYGTHITAKGLFGILLVVGGSFSYAMERIQSNKNAESEQDKTLLLEKKQEESAIVEGEGNFHVALSNQQYGFGGHNHLYGKEELAQFNCSHKVNSLWFGSKERGDVNTLDGYEKNMNASFNHVTYFLKLIPVEEVPLHGSSRLRYEYSVTEYRQLVEGPGLFGRTSPGVYFKYQITPIRMRKEEYRTGLLQFYTTLCSIVGGVITMSGIVQSLLTHTVMPSKLD
;
A
#
# COMPACT_ATOMS: atom_id res chain seq x y z
N MET A 1 -18.71 15.15 13.21
CA MET A 1 -19.17 14.70 11.87
C MET A 1 -20.59 14.17 11.92
N VAL A 2 -20.88 13.06 12.63
CA VAL A 2 -22.18 12.35 12.60
C VAL A 2 -23.38 13.26 12.91
N THR A 3 -23.34 14.05 13.99
CA THR A 3 -24.43 14.95 14.38
C THR A 3 -24.74 15.99 13.30
N MET A 4 -23.71 16.62 12.73
CA MET A 4 -23.86 17.62 11.66
C MET A 4 -24.34 17.00 10.35
N SER A 5 -23.92 15.76 10.06
CA SER A 5 -24.42 14.99 8.92
C SER A 5 -25.91 14.67 9.04
N ASN A 6 -26.37 14.27 10.24
CA ASN A 6 -27.78 13.99 10.49
C ASN A 6 -28.63 15.27 10.43
N LEU A 7 -28.11 16.37 10.98
CA LEU A 7 -28.75 17.69 10.87
C LEU A 7 -28.85 18.17 9.42
N CYS A 8 -27.85 17.86 8.57
CA CYS A 8 -27.93 18.13 7.14
C CYS A 8 -29.11 17.39 6.51
N LEU A 9 -29.20 16.06 6.69
CA LEU A 9 -30.28 15.22 6.15
C LEU A 9 -31.69 15.61 6.64
N LYS A 10 -31.80 16.30 7.78
CA LYS A 10 -33.08 16.85 8.27
C LYS A 10 -33.61 17.98 7.38
N TYR A 11 -32.73 18.74 6.74
CA TYR A 11 -33.09 19.96 6.01
C TYR A 11 -32.90 19.86 4.50
N VAL A 12 -32.33 18.77 4.01
CA VAL A 12 -31.79 18.61 2.66
C VAL A 12 -32.04 17.19 2.17
N GLU A 13 -32.32 17.04 0.87
CA GLU A 13 -32.53 15.73 0.23
C GLU A 13 -31.25 14.88 0.13
N VAL A 14 -31.42 13.56 0.04
CA VAL A 14 -30.30 12.59 0.04
C VAL A 14 -29.35 12.79 -1.16
N SER A 15 -29.88 13.21 -2.30
CA SER A 15 -29.13 13.56 -3.52
C SER A 15 -28.16 14.72 -3.26
N PHE A 16 -28.64 15.83 -2.69
CA PHE A 16 -27.82 17.00 -2.38
C PHE A 16 -26.89 16.79 -1.18
N TYR A 17 -27.28 15.93 -0.23
CA TYR A 17 -26.40 15.54 0.88
C TYR A 17 -25.05 15.01 0.38
N GLN A 18 -25.04 14.22 -0.70
CA GLN A 18 -23.80 13.74 -1.30
C GLN A 18 -22.95 14.87 -1.90
N ILE A 19 -23.59 15.82 -2.58
CA ILE A 19 -22.93 17.00 -3.18
C ILE A 19 -22.27 17.83 -2.07
N SER A 20 -23.00 18.10 -0.99
CA SER A 20 -22.49 18.82 0.19
C SER A 20 -21.35 18.09 0.90
N ARG A 21 -21.42 16.76 1.01
CA ARG A 21 -20.36 15.94 1.62
C ARG A 21 -19.07 15.94 0.79
N SER A 22 -19.19 15.98 -0.53
CA SER A 22 -18.05 15.89 -1.44
C SER A 22 -17.18 17.15 -1.41
N LEU A 23 -17.68 18.28 -0.90
CA LEU A 23 -16.85 19.46 -0.65
C LEU A 23 -15.80 19.24 0.47
N GLY A 24 -15.85 18.12 1.20
CA GLY A 24 -14.76 17.72 2.10
C GLY A 24 -13.44 17.45 1.36
N ILE A 25 -13.49 17.11 0.07
CA ILE A 25 -12.31 16.77 -0.75
C ILE A 25 -11.39 17.98 -0.96
N PRO A 26 -11.86 19.13 -1.47
CA PRO A 26 -11.02 20.34 -1.57
C PRO A 26 -10.59 20.89 -0.20
N MET A 27 -11.30 20.56 0.88
CA MET A 27 -10.87 20.94 2.25
C MET A 27 -9.63 20.16 2.72
N ILE A 28 -9.36 18.95 2.18
CA ILE A 28 -8.18 18.16 2.56
C ILE A 28 -6.87 18.88 2.23
N PRO A 29 -6.59 19.27 0.97
CA PRO A 29 -5.35 19.98 0.64
C PRO A 29 -5.30 21.37 1.31
N LEU A 30 -6.45 22.05 1.46
CA LEU A 30 -6.51 23.34 2.15
C LEU A 30 -6.08 23.23 3.63
N ILE A 31 -6.61 22.25 4.37
CA ILE A 31 -6.25 22.03 5.78
C ILE A 31 -4.79 21.58 5.89
N ASN A 32 -4.31 20.73 5.00
CA ASN A 32 -2.90 20.30 5.02
C ASN A 32 -1.93 21.46 4.75
N TYR A 33 -2.30 22.36 3.84
CA TYR A 33 -1.53 23.58 3.59
C TYR A 33 -1.55 24.52 4.80
N LEU A 34 -2.72 24.77 5.39
CA LEU A 34 -2.88 25.69 6.53
C LEU A 34 -2.21 25.21 7.82
N LEU A 35 -2.31 23.91 8.14
CA LEU A 35 -1.80 23.36 9.39
C LEU A 35 -0.35 22.86 9.29
N PHE A 36 0.06 22.35 8.14
CA PHE A 36 1.36 21.66 7.97
C PHE A 36 2.25 22.26 6.89
N GLY A 37 1.78 23.27 6.14
CA GLY A 37 2.55 23.89 5.07
C GLY A 37 2.82 22.99 3.85
N GLU A 38 2.11 21.86 3.73
CA GLU A 38 2.33 20.92 2.63
C GLU A 38 1.77 21.46 1.31
N THR A 39 2.64 21.59 0.31
CA THR A 39 2.23 22.02 -1.04
C THR A 39 1.67 20.85 -1.85
N THR A 40 0.59 21.09 -2.58
CA THR A 40 -0.05 20.06 -3.42
C THR A 40 0.27 20.21 -4.91
N THR A 41 0.20 19.11 -5.64
CA THR A 41 0.44 19.11 -7.09
C THR A 41 -0.65 19.87 -7.86
N LEU A 42 -0.28 20.45 -9.01
CA LEU A 42 -1.22 21.17 -9.88
C LEU A 42 -2.42 20.31 -10.30
N ARG A 43 -2.18 19.02 -10.53
CA ARG A 43 -3.23 18.07 -10.91
C ARG A 43 -4.30 17.97 -9.81
N THR A 44 -3.86 17.93 -8.55
CA THR A 44 -4.78 17.81 -7.39
C THR A 44 -5.65 19.05 -7.26
N VAL A 45 -5.09 20.22 -7.58
CA VAL A 45 -5.84 21.48 -7.64
C VAL A 45 -6.90 21.44 -8.75
N LEU A 46 -6.60 20.90 -9.92
CA LEU A 46 -7.57 20.74 -11.02
C LEU A 46 -8.74 19.83 -10.63
N SER A 47 -8.48 18.72 -9.94
CA SER A 47 -9.55 17.85 -9.43
C SER A 47 -10.43 18.58 -8.40
N CYS A 48 -9.82 19.39 -7.52
CA CYS A 48 -10.54 20.20 -6.54
C CYS A 48 -11.43 21.25 -7.22
N ILE A 49 -10.93 21.95 -8.23
CA ILE A 49 -11.71 22.91 -9.02
C ILE A 49 -12.91 22.22 -9.67
N THR A 50 -12.71 21.03 -10.25
CA THR A 50 -13.80 20.24 -10.85
C THR A 50 -14.90 19.90 -9.82
N VAL A 51 -14.52 19.52 -8.60
CA VAL A 51 -15.48 19.25 -7.51
C VAL A 51 -16.24 20.51 -7.09
N VAL A 52 -15.57 21.66 -7.00
CA VAL A 52 -16.21 22.94 -6.66
C VAL A 52 -17.19 23.39 -7.75
N ILE A 53 -16.83 23.25 -9.03
CA ILE A 53 -17.74 23.53 -10.15
C ILE A 53 -18.96 22.61 -10.11
N GLY A 54 -18.75 21.30 -9.88
CA GLY A 54 -19.83 20.34 -9.74
C GLY A 54 -20.75 20.65 -8.54
N TYR A 55 -20.18 21.14 -7.43
CA TYR A 55 -20.96 21.60 -6.28
C TYR A 55 -21.85 22.80 -6.61
N ILE A 56 -21.32 23.82 -7.28
CA ILE A 56 -22.10 25.00 -7.70
C ILE A 56 -23.24 24.59 -8.64
N ALA A 57 -22.95 23.76 -9.65
CA ALA A 57 -23.95 23.22 -10.55
C ALA A 57 -25.02 22.36 -9.83
N GLY A 58 -24.61 21.65 -8.78
CA GLY A 58 -25.49 20.88 -7.91
C GLY A 58 -26.44 21.76 -7.07
N VAL A 59 -25.94 22.87 -6.51
CA VAL A 59 -26.75 23.86 -5.79
C VAL A 59 -27.78 24.51 -6.70
N ASP A 60 -27.37 24.91 -7.90
CA ASP A 60 -28.29 25.52 -8.88
C ASP A 60 -29.31 24.52 -9.45
N GLY A 61 -29.04 23.22 -9.34
CA GLY A 61 -29.91 22.15 -9.78
C GLY A 61 -30.91 21.67 -8.71
N GLU A 62 -30.78 22.13 -7.47
CA GLU A 62 -31.59 21.64 -6.36
C GLU A 62 -32.95 22.35 -6.29
N VAL A 63 -34.03 21.58 -6.23
CA VAL A 63 -35.40 22.13 -6.18
C VAL A 63 -35.73 22.68 -4.80
N ASN A 64 -35.27 22.01 -3.73
CA ASN A 64 -35.56 22.34 -2.34
C ASN A 64 -34.31 22.86 -1.61
N PHE A 65 -33.75 23.98 -2.10
CA PHE A 65 -32.53 24.52 -1.50
C PHE A 65 -32.74 25.02 -0.06
N SER A 66 -31.95 24.48 0.87
CA SER A 66 -31.91 24.91 2.27
C SER A 66 -30.51 25.34 2.66
N LEU A 67 -30.33 26.66 2.87
CA LEU A 67 -29.05 27.22 3.29
C LEU A 67 -28.55 26.63 4.61
N ARG A 68 -29.47 26.37 5.56
CA ARG A 68 -29.13 25.80 6.88
C ARG A 68 -28.59 24.38 6.75
N GLY A 69 -29.23 23.54 5.94
CA GLY A 69 -28.77 22.18 5.69
C GLY A 69 -27.42 22.16 4.97
N THR A 70 -27.25 23.05 3.98
CA THR A 70 -25.97 23.22 3.27
C THR A 70 -24.83 23.59 4.22
N LEU A 71 -25.03 24.55 5.14
CA LEU A 71 -24.02 24.93 6.14
C LEU A 71 -23.67 23.77 7.09
N PHE A 72 -24.65 22.98 7.53
CA PHE A 72 -24.39 21.80 8.35
C PHE A 72 -23.62 20.71 7.59
N GLY A 73 -23.92 20.51 6.30
CA GLY A 73 -23.18 19.58 5.45
C GLY A 73 -21.72 20.01 5.23
N LEU A 74 -21.49 21.30 4.96
CA LEU A 74 -20.15 21.90 4.87
C LEU A 74 -19.36 21.73 6.18
N GLY A 75 -19.98 22.06 7.32
CA GLY A 75 -19.37 21.88 8.63
C GLY A 75 -19.07 20.42 8.95
N ALA A 76 -19.97 19.50 8.58
CA ALA A 76 -19.75 18.06 8.76
C ALA A 76 -18.53 17.57 7.96
N SER A 77 -18.39 18.05 6.72
CA SER A 77 -17.25 17.77 5.84
C SER A 77 -15.95 18.32 6.39
N ALA A 78 -15.92 19.58 6.85
CA ALA A 78 -14.73 20.20 7.43
C ALA A 78 -14.24 19.46 8.70
N VAL A 79 -15.16 19.19 9.63
CA VAL A 79 -14.83 18.43 10.87
C VAL A 79 -14.41 16.99 10.53
N GLY A 80 -15.07 16.35 9.56
CA GLY A 80 -14.73 15.00 9.10
C GLY A 80 -13.33 14.94 8.48
N THR A 81 -12.99 15.91 7.64
CA THR A 81 -11.66 16.03 7.03
C THR A 81 -10.57 16.33 8.05
N PHE A 82 -10.83 17.24 9.00
CA PHE A 82 -9.89 17.51 10.08
C PHE A 82 -9.61 16.25 10.92
N TYR A 83 -10.67 15.52 11.29
CA TYR A 83 -10.56 14.26 12.03
C TYR A 83 -9.72 13.22 11.28
N THR A 84 -9.96 13.01 9.98
CA THR A 84 -9.20 12.02 9.20
C THR A 84 -7.73 12.39 9.03
N ILE A 85 -7.41 13.67 8.88
CA ILE A 85 -6.02 14.15 8.83
C ILE A 85 -5.33 13.95 10.18
N TYR A 86 -5.99 14.35 11.28
CA TYR A 86 -5.46 14.19 12.64
C TYR A 86 -5.24 12.71 12.99
N LEU A 87 -6.21 11.85 12.68
CA LEU A 87 -6.14 10.40 12.91
C LEU A 87 -4.93 9.78 12.19
N LYS A 88 -4.75 10.11 10.91
CA LYS A 88 -3.66 9.57 10.08
C LYS A 88 -2.28 9.97 10.60
N ARG A 89 -2.10 11.21 11.08
CA ARG A 89 -0.78 11.75 11.41
C ARG A 89 -0.34 11.52 12.84
N TYR A 90 -1.27 11.60 13.79
CA TYR A 90 -0.96 11.49 15.21
C TYR A 90 -1.34 10.13 15.78
N LEU A 91 -2.56 9.66 15.51
CA LEU A 91 -3.08 8.46 16.16
C LEU A 91 -2.52 7.16 15.56
N SER A 92 -2.29 7.13 14.24
CA SER A 92 -1.73 5.96 13.54
C SER A 92 -0.26 5.68 13.87
N ASN A 93 0.48 6.65 14.41
CA ASN A 93 1.89 6.49 14.79
C ASN A 93 2.09 6.11 16.27
N VAL A 94 1.05 6.29 17.10
CA VAL A 94 1.10 6.06 18.55
C VAL A 94 0.55 4.68 18.93
N VAL A 95 -0.33 4.11 18.10
CA VAL A 95 -0.98 2.82 18.37
C VAL A 95 -0.74 1.87 17.21
N ASP A 96 0.20 0.93 17.37
CA ASP A 96 0.48 -0.11 16.37
C ASP A 96 -0.73 -1.03 16.11
N ASN A 97 -1.61 -1.20 17.11
CA ASN A 97 -2.79 -2.05 17.00
C ASN A 97 -4.04 -1.26 16.58
N SER A 98 -4.40 -1.37 15.30
CA SER A 98 -5.59 -0.73 14.71
C SER A 98 -6.93 -1.13 15.35
N TRP A 99 -7.04 -2.33 15.95
CA TRP A 99 -8.24 -2.75 16.69
C TRP A 99 -8.42 -1.95 17.97
N LEU A 100 -7.31 -1.70 18.67
CA LEU A 100 -7.32 -0.92 19.89
C LEU A 100 -7.70 0.53 19.60
N LEU A 101 -7.24 1.08 18.47
CA LEU A 101 -7.64 2.40 17.98
C LEU A 101 -9.15 2.51 17.72
N THR A 102 -9.72 1.49 17.06
CA THR A 102 -11.16 1.41 16.77
C THR A 102 -11.98 1.27 18.06
N PHE A 103 -11.51 0.45 18.99
CA PHE A 103 -12.13 0.28 20.31
C PHE A 103 -12.17 1.61 21.08
N TYR A 104 -11.03 2.32 21.19
CA TYR A 104 -10.99 3.62 21.86
C TYR A 104 -11.87 4.65 21.19
N THR A 105 -11.93 4.68 19.86
CA THR A 105 -12.79 5.62 19.13
C THR A 105 -14.27 5.35 19.41
N ASN A 106 -14.69 4.08 19.39
CA ASN A 106 -16.07 3.69 19.69
C ASN A 106 -16.43 3.91 21.16
N PHE A 107 -15.52 3.58 22.08
CA PHE A 107 -15.72 3.81 23.51
C PHE A 107 -15.87 5.30 23.85
N ASN A 108 -14.99 6.16 23.32
CA ASN A 108 -15.11 7.61 23.47
C ASN A 108 -16.44 8.12 22.87
N SER A 109 -16.90 7.55 21.75
CA SER A 109 -18.18 7.90 21.15
C SER A 109 -19.37 7.56 22.05
N CYS A 110 -19.33 6.45 22.79
CA CYS A 110 -20.37 6.08 23.76
C CYS A 110 -20.51 7.10 24.90
N VAL A 111 -19.44 7.81 25.26
CA VAL A 111 -19.45 8.85 26.31
C VAL A 111 -19.85 10.21 25.74
N ILE A 112 -19.32 10.56 24.57
CA ILE A 112 -19.50 11.88 23.96
C ILE A 112 -20.92 12.04 23.34
N LEU A 113 -21.49 10.98 22.76
CA LEU A 113 -22.80 11.06 22.09
C LEU A 113 -23.96 11.38 23.06
N PRO A 114 -24.11 10.73 24.22
CA PRO A 114 -25.14 11.11 25.19
C PRO A 114 -25.01 12.56 25.68
N PHE A 115 -23.79 13.03 25.88
CA PHE A 115 -23.53 14.42 26.23
C PHE A 115 -23.94 15.40 25.12
N LEU A 116 -23.67 15.04 23.86
CA LEU A 116 -24.15 15.80 22.69
C LEU A 116 -25.67 15.82 22.59
N CYS A 117 -26.37 14.69 22.84
CA CYS A 117 -27.83 14.64 22.83
C CYS A 117 -28.48 15.55 23.88
N LEU A 118 -27.81 15.75 25.03
CA LEU A 118 -28.22 16.74 26.04
C LEU A 118 -28.07 18.17 25.50
N LEU A 119 -26.93 18.48 24.88
CA LEU A 119 -26.65 19.82 24.33
C LEU A 119 -27.53 20.18 23.12
N THR A 120 -27.87 19.21 22.27
CA THR A 120 -28.72 19.45 21.08
C THR A 120 -30.21 19.55 21.43
N GLY A 121 -30.60 19.24 22.66
CA GLY A 121 -32.00 19.29 23.09
C GLY A 121 -32.85 18.17 22.48
N GLU A 122 -32.26 17.01 22.17
CA GLU A 122 -32.99 15.85 21.64
C GLU A 122 -33.73 15.07 22.74
N ILE A 123 -33.30 15.20 24.01
CA ILE A 123 -33.93 14.53 25.16
C ILE A 123 -35.42 14.91 25.34
N PRO A 124 -35.82 16.19 25.29
CA PRO A 124 -37.23 16.58 25.31
C PRO A 124 -38.05 15.98 24.15
N VAL A 125 -37.47 15.87 22.95
CA VAL A 125 -38.14 15.28 21.78
C VAL A 125 -38.40 13.80 22.00
N LEU A 126 -37.40 13.09 22.54
CA LEU A 126 -37.49 11.68 22.90
C LEU A 126 -38.54 11.43 23.99
N TRP A 127 -38.62 12.33 24.97
CA TRP A 127 -39.61 12.25 26.06
C TRP A 127 -41.05 12.41 25.57
N ASN A 128 -41.25 13.30 24.59
CA ASN A 128 -42.56 13.52 23.98
C ASN A 128 -43.02 12.34 23.11
N HIS A 129 -42.09 11.64 22.46
CA HIS A 129 -42.38 10.46 21.64
C HIS A 129 -42.10 9.14 22.38
N ARG A 130 -42.11 9.14 23.73
CA ARG A 130 -41.82 7.95 24.54
C ARG A 130 -42.74 6.75 24.26
N THR A 131 -43.93 7.01 23.74
CA THR A 131 -44.90 5.99 23.35
C THR A 131 -44.50 5.24 22.07
N GLU A 132 -43.62 5.82 21.24
CA GLU A 132 -43.10 5.21 20.01
C GLU A 132 -41.85 4.34 20.26
N LEU A 133 -41.23 4.46 21.44
CA LEU A 133 -40.12 3.62 21.93
C LEU A 133 -40.61 2.21 22.32
N THR A 134 -41.19 1.51 21.35
CA THR A 134 -41.65 0.13 21.45
C THR A 134 -40.49 -0.85 21.27
N ALA A 135 -40.70 -2.12 21.65
CA ALA A 135 -39.72 -3.20 21.42
C ALA A 135 -39.27 -3.27 19.95
N HIS A 136 -40.18 -3.02 19.00
CA HIS A 136 -39.87 -2.98 17.57
C HIS A 136 -38.82 -1.91 17.22
N TYR A 137 -38.94 -0.69 17.78
CA TYR A 137 -37.96 0.37 17.59
C TYR A 137 -36.56 -0.04 18.07
N PHE A 138 -36.47 -0.64 19.27
CA PHE A 138 -35.20 -1.14 19.79
C PHE A 138 -34.62 -2.28 18.95
N THR A 139 -35.46 -3.17 18.41
CA THR A 139 -34.96 -4.23 17.51
C THR A 139 -34.32 -3.66 16.25
N TRP A 140 -34.90 -2.63 15.61
CA TRP A 140 -34.30 -1.98 14.44
C TRP A 140 -33.01 -1.22 14.78
N ILE A 141 -32.93 -0.59 15.95
CA ILE A 141 -31.67 0.00 16.43
C ILE A 141 -30.60 -1.07 16.59
N CYS A 142 -30.91 -2.20 17.25
CA CYS A 142 -29.95 -3.30 17.42
C CYS A 142 -29.48 -3.86 16.08
N VAL A 143 -30.41 -4.10 15.13
CA VAL A 143 -30.08 -4.56 13.77
C VAL A 143 -29.17 -3.55 13.07
N SER A 144 -29.48 -2.25 13.13
CA SER A 144 -28.62 -1.22 12.54
C SER A 144 -27.22 -1.16 13.16
N GLY A 145 -27.12 -1.39 14.47
CA GLY A 145 -25.85 -1.44 15.20
C GLY A 145 -24.98 -2.64 14.80
N ILE A 146 -25.60 -3.81 14.64
CA ILE A 146 -24.92 -5.02 14.14
C ILE A 146 -24.41 -4.79 12.71
N ILE A 147 -25.25 -4.25 11.82
CA ILE A 147 -24.84 -3.90 10.45
C ILE A 147 -23.69 -2.89 10.48
N GLY A 148 -23.77 -1.87 11.34
CA GLY A 148 -22.71 -0.88 11.52
C GLY A 148 -21.37 -1.49 11.96
N LEU A 149 -21.41 -2.48 12.87
CA LEU A 149 -20.23 -3.24 13.29
C LEU A 149 -19.65 -4.05 12.12
N PHE A 150 -20.49 -4.72 11.33
CA PHE A 150 -20.05 -5.44 10.13
C PHE A 150 -19.41 -4.51 9.10
N VAL A 151 -19.98 -3.31 8.88
CA VAL A 151 -19.38 -2.29 8.01
C VAL A 151 -18.01 -1.89 8.54
N GLY A 152 -17.88 -1.63 9.84
CA GLY A 152 -16.61 -1.29 10.47
C GLY A 152 -15.54 -2.38 10.29
N ILE A 153 -15.88 -3.64 10.56
CA ILE A 153 -14.99 -4.79 10.38
C ILE A 153 -14.63 -4.98 8.90
N THR A 154 -15.61 -4.90 8.01
CA THR A 154 -15.38 -5.08 6.56
C THR A 154 -14.48 -3.98 6.01
N THR A 155 -14.69 -2.72 6.41
CA THR A 155 -13.81 -1.61 6.06
C THR A 155 -12.39 -1.83 6.56
N TYR A 156 -12.22 -2.35 7.79
CA TYR A 156 -10.91 -2.72 8.31
C TYR A 156 -10.25 -3.84 7.50
N LEU A 157 -10.96 -4.95 7.26
CA LEU A 157 -10.46 -6.07 6.47
C LEU A 157 -10.11 -5.62 5.05
N GLN A 158 -10.89 -4.71 4.47
CA GLN A 158 -10.62 -4.13 3.17
C GLN A 158 -9.30 -3.33 3.18
N ILE A 159 -9.03 -2.52 4.19
CA ILE A 159 -7.76 -1.77 4.29
C ILE A 159 -6.57 -2.73 4.51
N GLN A 160 -6.76 -3.82 5.26
CA GLN A 160 -5.70 -4.77 5.61
C GLN A 160 -5.35 -5.73 4.46
N TYR A 161 -6.36 -6.32 3.80
CA TYR A 161 -6.19 -7.35 2.79
C TYR A 161 -6.17 -6.81 1.36
N THR A 162 -6.66 -5.59 1.15
CA THR A 162 -6.51 -4.88 -0.12
C THR A 162 -5.58 -3.70 0.06
N SER A 163 -5.39 -2.91 -1.00
CA SER A 163 -4.61 -1.69 -0.89
C SER A 163 -5.46 -0.53 -0.36
N SER A 164 -4.81 0.43 0.30
CA SER A 164 -5.44 1.73 0.63
C SER A 164 -6.08 2.41 -0.60
N LEU A 165 -5.56 2.09 -1.79
CA LEU A 165 -6.09 2.48 -3.09
C LEU A 165 -7.51 1.92 -3.31
N SER A 166 -7.66 0.60 -3.17
CA SER A 166 -8.91 -0.13 -3.39
C SER A 166 -10.00 0.29 -2.41
N HIS A 167 -9.64 0.54 -1.14
CA HIS A 167 -10.56 1.10 -0.15
C HIS A 167 -11.09 2.48 -0.57
N ASN A 168 -10.21 3.37 -1.04
CA ASN A 168 -10.62 4.70 -1.47
C ASN A 168 -11.51 4.68 -2.72
N ILE A 169 -11.23 3.81 -3.69
CA ILE A 169 -12.11 3.61 -4.86
C ILE A 169 -13.49 3.11 -4.42
N SER A 170 -13.53 2.13 -3.50
CA SER A 170 -14.78 1.58 -2.97
C SER A 170 -15.61 2.65 -2.23
N GLY A 171 -14.95 3.56 -1.51
CA GLY A 171 -15.60 4.73 -0.90
C GLY A 171 -16.26 5.67 -1.92
N VAL A 172 -15.61 5.93 -3.05
CA VAL A 172 -16.21 6.72 -4.16
C VAL A 172 -17.40 5.96 -4.76
N MET A 173 -17.26 4.66 -5.01
CA MET A 173 -18.34 3.86 -5.59
C MET A 173 -19.58 3.78 -4.68
N LYS A 174 -19.38 3.63 -3.36
CA LYS A 174 -20.45 3.66 -2.37
C LYS A 174 -21.27 4.94 -2.47
N ASN A 175 -20.59 6.08 -2.58
CA ASN A 175 -21.24 7.39 -2.69
C ASN A 175 -22.06 7.52 -3.99
N CYS A 176 -21.57 6.98 -5.11
CA CYS A 176 -22.32 6.94 -6.36
C CYS A 176 -23.61 6.13 -6.21
N ILE A 177 -23.49 4.89 -5.70
CA ILE A 177 -24.64 4.00 -5.48
C ILE A 177 -25.64 4.64 -4.54
N GLN A 178 -25.19 5.25 -3.45
CA GLN A 178 -26.05 5.93 -2.48
C GLN A 178 -26.85 7.06 -3.13
N THR A 179 -26.26 7.82 -4.05
CA THR A 179 -26.92 8.95 -4.71
C THR A 179 -28.05 8.49 -5.62
N PHE A 180 -27.78 7.53 -6.50
CA PHE A 180 -28.78 7.00 -7.42
C PHE A 180 -29.87 6.20 -6.69
N MET A 181 -29.48 5.40 -5.68
CA MET A 181 -30.44 4.63 -4.89
C MET A 181 -31.32 5.55 -4.04
N GLY A 182 -30.77 6.62 -3.45
CA GLY A 182 -31.53 7.63 -2.74
C GLY A 182 -32.56 8.29 -3.65
N ALA A 183 -32.16 8.69 -4.86
CA ALA A 183 -33.09 9.31 -5.80
C ALA A 183 -34.22 8.38 -6.25
N TYR A 184 -33.91 7.10 -6.49
CA TYR A 184 -34.90 6.09 -6.85
C TYR A 184 -35.88 5.80 -5.70
N VAL A 185 -35.38 5.58 -4.48
CA VAL A 185 -36.20 5.18 -3.32
C VAL A 185 -37.11 6.31 -2.85
N TYR A 186 -36.61 7.55 -2.82
CA TYR A 186 -37.38 8.71 -2.35
C TYR A 186 -38.17 9.41 -3.48
N GLY A 187 -38.06 8.94 -4.72
CA GLY A 187 -38.77 9.53 -5.87
C GLY A 187 -38.41 10.99 -6.13
N THR A 188 -37.20 11.43 -5.75
CA THR A 188 -36.79 12.83 -5.87
C THR A 188 -36.51 13.18 -7.33
N HIS A 189 -37.14 14.23 -7.84
CA HIS A 189 -36.91 14.68 -9.21
C HIS A 189 -35.52 15.32 -9.36
N ILE A 190 -34.59 14.58 -9.95
CA ILE A 190 -33.26 15.12 -10.29
C ILE A 190 -33.38 16.00 -11.54
N THR A 191 -33.05 17.28 -11.40
CA THR A 191 -32.95 18.19 -12.56
C THR A 191 -31.72 17.85 -13.42
N ALA A 192 -31.76 18.17 -14.72
CA ALA A 192 -30.61 17.93 -15.61
C ALA A 192 -29.33 18.63 -15.14
N LYS A 193 -29.46 19.82 -14.53
CA LYS A 193 -28.33 20.56 -13.92
C LYS A 193 -27.81 19.86 -12.66
N GLY A 194 -28.71 19.36 -11.80
CA GLY A 194 -28.35 18.59 -10.61
C GLY A 194 -27.63 17.28 -10.95
N LEU A 195 -28.10 16.57 -11.99
CA LEU A 195 -27.43 15.37 -12.51
C LEU A 195 -26.01 15.68 -13.02
N PHE A 196 -25.86 16.78 -13.78
CA PHE A 196 -24.55 17.22 -14.26
C PHE A 196 -23.60 17.58 -13.09
N GLY A 197 -24.11 18.24 -12.06
CA GLY A 197 -23.36 18.52 -10.83
C GLY A 197 -22.89 17.25 -10.12
N ILE A 198 -23.77 16.26 -9.97
CA ILE A 198 -23.44 14.95 -9.37
C ILE A 198 -22.32 14.25 -10.17
N LEU A 199 -22.42 14.22 -11.51
CA LEU A 199 -21.41 13.58 -12.35
C LEU A 199 -20.04 14.27 -12.25
N LEU A 200 -20.01 15.60 -12.24
CA LEU A 200 -18.77 16.35 -12.06
C LEU A 200 -18.14 16.12 -10.68
N VAL A 201 -18.95 16.11 -9.63
CA VAL A 201 -18.47 15.85 -8.26
C VAL A 201 -17.91 14.44 -8.14
N VAL A 202 -18.60 13.43 -8.64
CA VAL A 202 -18.14 12.04 -8.64
C VAL A 202 -16.85 11.88 -9.46
N GLY A 203 -16.81 12.43 -10.67
CA GLY A 203 -15.64 12.37 -11.55
C GLY A 203 -14.42 13.09 -10.95
N GLY A 204 -14.61 14.28 -10.39
CA GLY A 204 -13.57 15.04 -9.71
C GLY A 204 -13.05 14.31 -8.46
N SER A 205 -13.93 13.67 -7.70
CA SER A 205 -13.56 12.87 -6.52
C SER A 205 -12.70 11.65 -6.90
N PHE A 206 -13.05 11.00 -8.02
CA PHE A 206 -12.30 9.86 -8.54
C PHE A 206 -10.91 10.28 -9.05
N SER A 207 -10.84 11.37 -9.82
CA SER A 207 -9.58 11.96 -10.29
C SER A 207 -8.66 12.33 -9.12
N TYR A 208 -9.19 13.01 -8.10
CA TYR A 208 -8.44 13.35 -6.88
C TYR A 208 -7.86 12.10 -6.19
N ALA A 209 -8.67 11.04 -6.06
CA ALA A 209 -8.22 9.79 -5.45
C ALA A 209 -7.02 9.21 -6.23
N MET A 210 -7.14 9.06 -7.55
CA MET A 210 -6.09 8.50 -8.41
C MET A 210 -4.77 9.28 -8.31
N GLU A 211 -4.85 10.61 -8.28
CA GLU A 211 -3.65 11.43 -8.19
C GLU A 211 -2.96 11.32 -6.83
N ARG A 212 -3.73 11.27 -5.73
CA ARG A 212 -3.15 11.12 -4.40
C ARG A 212 -2.43 9.78 -4.25
N ILE A 213 -2.95 8.75 -4.90
CA ILE A 213 -2.33 7.43 -4.98
C ILE A 213 -1.00 7.51 -5.74
N GLN A 214 -1.00 8.13 -6.91
CA GLN A 214 0.23 8.29 -7.71
C GLN A 214 1.28 9.13 -6.97
N SER A 215 0.86 10.20 -6.29
CA SER A 215 1.74 11.05 -5.50
C SER A 215 2.39 10.28 -4.35
N ASN A 216 1.65 9.42 -3.64
CA ASN A 216 2.22 8.63 -2.55
C ASN A 216 3.22 7.58 -3.07
N LYS A 217 2.90 6.88 -4.16
CA LYS A 217 3.83 5.92 -4.80
C LYS A 217 5.14 6.58 -5.24
N ASN A 218 5.04 7.78 -5.83
CA ASN A 218 6.23 8.52 -6.24
C ASN A 218 7.08 8.94 -5.03
N ALA A 219 6.45 9.35 -3.92
CA ALA A 219 7.16 9.70 -2.69
C ALA A 219 7.88 8.48 -2.06
N GLU A 220 7.23 7.32 -2.02
CA GLU A 220 7.85 6.05 -1.59
C GLU A 220 9.04 5.68 -2.47
N SER A 221 8.91 5.79 -3.80
CA SER A 221 10.01 5.51 -4.73
C SER A 221 11.21 6.46 -4.58
N GLU A 222 10.98 7.75 -4.32
CA GLU A 222 12.06 8.70 -4.07
C GLU A 222 12.74 8.44 -2.72
N GLN A 223 11.97 8.06 -1.69
CA GLN A 223 12.51 7.70 -0.39
C GLN A 223 13.40 6.44 -0.48
N ASP A 224 12.94 5.41 -1.21
CA ASP A 224 13.74 4.20 -1.48
C ASP A 224 15.03 4.51 -2.24
N LYS A 225 14.99 5.38 -3.25
CA LYS A 225 16.21 5.82 -3.97
C LYS A 225 17.18 6.53 -3.06
N THR A 226 16.69 7.40 -2.19
CA THR A 226 17.52 8.18 -1.24
C THR A 226 18.19 7.23 -0.25
N LEU A 227 17.43 6.27 0.28
CA LEU A 227 17.92 5.25 1.21
C LEU A 227 18.91 4.29 0.54
N LEU A 228 18.73 3.98 -0.74
CA LEU A 228 19.69 3.22 -1.55
C LEU A 228 20.99 4.01 -1.81
N LEU A 229 20.91 5.34 -1.96
CA LEU A 229 22.09 6.20 -2.12
C LEU A 229 22.87 6.33 -0.81
N GLU A 230 22.16 6.50 0.32
CA GLU A 230 22.76 6.47 1.66
C GLU A 230 23.40 5.11 1.96
N LYS A 231 22.70 4.00 1.66
CA LYS A 231 23.28 2.64 1.77
C LYS A 231 24.49 2.42 0.89
N LYS A 232 24.55 3.01 -0.31
CA LYS A 232 25.74 2.96 -1.18
C LYS A 232 26.91 3.75 -0.59
N GLN A 233 26.63 4.86 0.12
CA GLN A 233 27.65 5.61 0.84
C GLN A 233 28.11 4.86 2.11
N GLU A 234 27.22 4.19 2.83
CA GLU A 234 27.58 3.34 3.99
C GLU A 234 28.29 2.04 3.58
N GLU A 235 27.94 1.40 2.45
CA GLU A 235 28.68 0.27 1.85
C GLU A 235 30.15 0.63 1.58
N SER A 236 30.47 1.92 1.42
CA SER A 236 31.85 2.38 1.27
C SER A 236 32.59 2.62 2.60
N ALA A 237 31.90 2.59 3.74
CA ALA A 237 32.40 3.03 5.04
C ALA A 237 32.45 1.96 6.15
N ILE A 238 31.84 0.78 6.00
CA ILE A 238 31.82 -0.24 7.07
C ILE A 238 32.09 -1.63 6.49
N VAL A 239 33.22 -2.24 6.87
CA VAL A 239 33.55 -3.63 6.57
C VAL A 239 33.90 -4.38 7.87
N GLU A 240 32.87 -4.89 8.53
CA GLU A 240 32.99 -6.09 9.36
C GLU A 240 32.17 -7.18 8.64
N GLY A 241 32.85 -8.07 7.91
CA GLY A 241 32.21 -9.18 7.18
C GLY A 241 32.63 -9.36 5.73
N GLU A 242 33.63 -8.63 5.22
CA GLU A 242 34.28 -9.01 3.96
C GLU A 242 35.33 -10.08 4.19
N GLY A 243 35.32 -11.07 3.32
CA GLY A 243 36.38 -12.06 3.24
C GLY A 243 36.79 -12.32 1.81
N ASN A 244 38.02 -12.78 1.66
CA ASN A 244 38.59 -13.11 0.37
C ASN A 244 39.32 -14.43 0.50
N PHE A 245 38.90 -15.41 -0.27
CA PHE A 245 39.65 -16.65 -0.45
C PHE A 245 39.90 -16.86 -1.93
N HIS A 246 41.05 -17.44 -2.26
CA HIS A 246 41.45 -17.62 -3.64
C HIS A 246 42.27 -18.87 -3.82
N VAL A 247 42.19 -19.42 -5.03
CA VAL A 247 42.98 -20.55 -5.48
C VAL A 247 43.89 -20.05 -6.60
N ALA A 248 45.19 -20.14 -6.36
CA ALA A 248 46.20 -19.81 -7.35
C ALA A 248 47.39 -20.77 -7.24
N LEU A 249 47.82 -21.29 -8.39
CA LEU A 249 48.93 -22.23 -8.50
C LEU A 249 50.23 -21.43 -8.65
N SER A 250 50.92 -21.19 -7.54
CA SER A 250 52.20 -20.45 -7.56
C SER A 250 53.06 -20.82 -6.36
N ASN A 251 54.31 -20.36 -6.38
CA ASN A 251 55.15 -20.38 -5.19
C ASN A 251 54.67 -19.31 -4.20
N GLN A 252 54.28 -19.76 -3.02
CA GLN A 252 53.80 -18.88 -1.96
C GLN A 252 54.97 -18.37 -1.12
N GLN A 253 55.04 -17.06 -0.92
CA GLN A 253 55.89 -16.43 0.09
C GLN A 253 55.03 -15.69 1.10
N TYR A 254 55.30 -15.92 2.38
CA TYR A 254 54.69 -15.15 3.46
C TYR A 254 55.50 -13.87 3.68
N GLY A 255 54.85 -12.72 3.57
CA GLY A 255 55.45 -11.40 3.75
C GLY A 255 54.65 -10.54 4.73
N PHE A 256 55.09 -9.29 4.88
CA PHE A 256 54.36 -8.32 5.70
C PHE A 256 53.03 -7.97 5.01
N GLY A 257 51.91 -8.46 5.57
CA GLY A 257 50.56 -8.21 5.05
C GLY A 257 49.83 -9.40 4.42
N GLY A 258 50.38 -10.62 4.46
CA GLY A 258 49.68 -11.84 4.02
C GLY A 258 50.57 -12.83 3.25
N HIS A 259 49.92 -13.77 2.54
CA HIS A 259 50.59 -14.67 1.59
C HIS A 259 50.59 -14.06 0.18
N ASN A 260 51.77 -13.94 -0.41
CA ASN A 260 51.96 -13.45 -1.76
C ASN A 260 52.23 -14.62 -2.69
N HIS A 261 51.67 -14.53 -3.89
CA HIS A 261 51.88 -15.49 -4.97
C HIS A 261 52.96 -14.95 -5.92
N LEU A 262 54.05 -15.68 -6.08
CA LEU A 262 55.14 -15.34 -6.98
C LEU A 262 55.01 -16.14 -8.27
N TYR A 263 55.07 -15.43 -9.41
CA TYR A 263 54.99 -16.03 -10.73
C TYR A 263 56.23 -15.65 -11.54
N GLY A 264 56.86 -16.63 -12.17
CA GLY A 264 57.80 -16.38 -13.27
C GLY A 264 57.08 -15.79 -14.48
N LYS A 265 57.82 -15.10 -15.36
CA LYS A 265 57.25 -14.56 -16.62
C LYS A 265 56.62 -15.65 -17.51
N GLU A 266 57.24 -16.83 -17.56
CA GLU A 266 56.74 -17.96 -18.35
C GLU A 266 55.52 -18.62 -17.68
N GLU A 267 55.53 -18.77 -16.36
CA GLU A 267 54.39 -19.30 -15.59
C GLU A 267 53.16 -18.41 -15.73
N LEU A 268 53.34 -17.09 -15.74
CA LEU A 268 52.26 -16.11 -15.88
C LEU A 268 51.60 -16.16 -17.27
N ALA A 269 52.39 -16.45 -18.32
CA ALA A 269 51.94 -16.59 -19.70
C ALA A 269 51.20 -17.92 -19.95
N GLN A 270 51.52 -18.96 -19.17
CA GLN A 270 50.89 -20.29 -19.28
C GLN A 270 49.76 -20.52 -18.25
N PHE A 271 49.50 -19.56 -17.37
CA PHE A 271 48.57 -19.73 -16.25
C PHE A 271 47.12 -19.90 -16.73
N ASN A 272 46.56 -21.09 -16.51
CA ASN A 272 45.20 -21.42 -16.89
C ASN A 272 44.26 -21.35 -15.67
N CYS A 273 43.26 -20.48 -15.74
CA CYS A 273 42.22 -20.31 -14.71
C CYS A 273 40.97 -21.17 -14.90
N SER A 274 40.98 -22.15 -15.81
CA SER A 274 39.82 -23.01 -16.04
C SER A 274 39.53 -23.83 -14.78
N HIS A 275 38.28 -23.82 -14.32
CA HIS A 275 37.90 -24.46 -13.07
C HIS A 275 36.43 -24.89 -13.07
N LYS A 276 36.11 -25.81 -12.16
CA LYS A 276 34.75 -26.23 -11.86
C LYS A 276 34.48 -26.04 -10.38
N VAL A 277 33.45 -25.25 -10.06
CA VAL A 277 32.94 -25.12 -8.71
C VAL A 277 31.97 -26.27 -8.47
N ASN A 278 32.41 -27.28 -7.71
CA ASN A 278 31.56 -28.43 -7.41
C ASN A 278 30.40 -28.06 -6.50
N SER A 279 30.70 -27.37 -5.40
CA SER A 279 29.69 -26.79 -4.53
C SER A 279 30.27 -25.70 -3.65
N LEU A 280 29.54 -24.61 -3.46
CA LEU A 280 29.92 -23.51 -2.57
C LEU A 280 28.71 -23.12 -1.71
N TRP A 281 28.87 -23.10 -0.39
CA TRP A 281 27.81 -22.72 0.53
C TRP A 281 28.39 -22.00 1.74
N PHE A 282 27.56 -21.18 2.39
CA PHE A 282 27.89 -20.45 3.59
C PHE A 282 26.89 -20.82 4.69
N GLY A 283 27.39 -21.25 5.85
CA GLY A 283 26.56 -21.78 6.95
C GLY A 283 26.28 -23.28 6.84
N SER A 284 25.18 -23.75 7.44
CA SER A 284 24.75 -25.15 7.40
C SER A 284 24.14 -25.50 6.04
N LYS A 285 24.60 -26.60 5.43
CA LYS A 285 24.08 -27.14 4.15
C LYS A 285 22.96 -28.14 4.43
N GLU A 286 21.78 -27.93 3.85
CA GLU A 286 20.67 -28.89 3.93
C GLU A 286 20.45 -29.65 2.61
N ARG A 287 19.58 -30.67 2.66
CA ARG A 287 19.31 -31.57 1.54
C ARG A 287 18.30 -30.91 0.58
N GLY A 288 18.74 -30.62 -0.64
CA GLY A 288 17.92 -29.97 -1.68
C GLY A 288 18.31 -28.51 -1.96
N ASP A 289 19.27 -27.99 -1.21
CA ASP A 289 19.84 -26.67 -1.41
C ASP A 289 20.66 -26.63 -2.71
N VAL A 290 20.24 -25.78 -3.64
CA VAL A 290 20.97 -25.51 -4.88
C VAL A 290 21.42 -24.06 -4.85
N ASN A 291 22.72 -23.82 -4.74
CA ASN A 291 23.28 -22.48 -4.82
C ASN A 291 23.72 -22.14 -6.25
N THR A 292 23.89 -20.85 -6.54
CA THR A 292 24.12 -20.35 -7.91
C THR A 292 25.41 -20.86 -8.57
N LEU A 293 26.45 -21.18 -7.78
CA LEU A 293 27.73 -21.69 -8.29
C LEU A 293 27.86 -23.22 -8.20
N ASP A 294 26.85 -23.94 -7.72
CA ASP A 294 26.95 -25.39 -7.60
C ASP A 294 26.99 -26.05 -8.99
N GLY A 295 28.06 -26.79 -9.27
CA GLY A 295 28.31 -27.40 -10.57
C GLY A 295 28.75 -26.43 -11.68
N TYR A 296 29.04 -25.16 -11.35
CA TYR A 296 29.43 -24.16 -12.35
C TYR A 296 30.82 -24.45 -12.93
N GLU A 297 30.90 -24.61 -14.25
CA GLU A 297 32.14 -24.91 -14.96
C GLU A 297 32.56 -23.75 -15.85
N LYS A 298 33.83 -23.38 -15.75
CA LYS A 298 34.42 -22.27 -16.48
C LYS A 298 35.66 -22.71 -17.23
N ASN A 299 35.56 -22.67 -18.55
CA ASN A 299 36.70 -22.81 -19.45
C ASN A 299 37.21 -21.44 -19.84
N MET A 300 38.48 -21.19 -19.54
CA MET A 300 39.16 -19.93 -19.79
C MET A 300 40.05 -20.09 -21.03
N ASN A 301 39.85 -19.23 -22.03
CA ASN A 301 40.78 -19.13 -23.15
C ASN A 301 42.09 -18.50 -22.68
N ALA A 302 43.20 -18.71 -23.40
CA ALA A 302 44.54 -18.19 -23.07
C ALA A 302 44.64 -16.65 -22.92
N SER A 303 43.55 -15.91 -23.18
CA SER A 303 43.46 -14.46 -23.08
C SER A 303 43.16 -13.91 -21.68
N PHE A 304 42.90 -14.76 -20.67
CA PHE A 304 42.59 -14.30 -19.31
C PHE A 304 43.20 -15.26 -18.27
N ASN A 305 43.99 -14.71 -17.36
CA ASN A 305 44.66 -15.47 -16.29
C ASN A 305 44.20 -15.02 -14.88
N HIS A 306 43.13 -14.24 -14.76
CA HIS A 306 42.53 -13.85 -13.48
C HIS A 306 41.00 -13.82 -13.56
N VAL A 307 40.34 -14.45 -12.60
CA VAL A 307 38.87 -14.44 -12.42
C VAL A 307 38.55 -14.09 -10.99
N THR A 308 37.67 -13.11 -10.78
CA THR A 308 37.10 -12.79 -9.47
C THR A 308 35.59 -12.98 -9.49
N TYR A 309 35.08 -13.78 -8.56
CA TYR A 309 33.67 -13.87 -8.21
C TYR A 309 33.40 -12.97 -7.00
N PHE A 310 32.54 -11.97 -7.20
CA PHE A 310 32.00 -11.13 -6.14
C PHE A 310 30.70 -11.74 -5.65
N LEU A 311 30.69 -12.18 -4.39
CA LEU A 311 29.59 -12.84 -3.73
C LEU A 311 28.95 -11.86 -2.74
N LYS A 312 27.69 -11.48 -2.95
CA LYS A 312 26.93 -10.74 -1.93
C LYS A 312 26.09 -11.73 -1.13
N LEU A 313 26.42 -11.89 0.15
CA LEU A 313 25.77 -12.81 1.08
C LEU A 313 24.59 -12.12 1.77
N ILE A 314 23.42 -12.74 1.74
CA ILE A 314 22.19 -12.28 2.39
C ILE A 314 21.84 -13.29 3.48
N PRO A 315 21.82 -12.90 4.77
CA PRO A 315 21.33 -13.75 5.83
C PRO A 315 19.82 -14.00 5.64
N VAL A 316 19.41 -15.25 5.59
CA VAL A 316 18.02 -15.71 5.47
C VAL A 316 17.61 -16.44 6.74
N GLU A 317 16.58 -15.97 7.41
CA GLU A 317 15.94 -16.65 8.53
C GLU A 317 14.68 -17.36 8.05
N GLU A 318 14.66 -18.68 8.17
CA GLU A 318 13.48 -19.49 7.86
C GLU A 318 12.76 -19.84 9.16
N VAL A 319 11.50 -19.42 9.25
CA VAL A 319 10.61 -19.68 10.38
C VAL A 319 9.53 -20.66 9.91
N PRO A 320 9.73 -21.98 10.10
CA PRO A 320 8.77 -22.98 9.66
C PRO A 320 7.49 -22.94 10.51
N LEU A 321 6.40 -23.49 9.98
CA LEU A 321 5.12 -23.60 10.72
C LEU A 321 5.26 -24.34 12.06
N HIS A 322 6.16 -25.33 12.11
CA HIS A 322 6.49 -26.09 13.32
C HIS A 322 8.01 -26.31 13.36
N GLY A 323 8.64 -25.94 14.47
CA GLY A 323 10.08 -26.14 14.68
C GLY A 323 10.81 -24.86 15.10
N SER A 324 12.14 -24.96 15.17
CA SER A 324 13.02 -23.82 15.50
C SER A 324 13.35 -23.01 14.25
N SER A 325 13.48 -21.69 14.42
CA SER A 325 14.04 -20.77 13.41
C SER A 325 15.43 -21.25 12.98
N ARG A 326 15.72 -21.14 11.68
CA ARG A 326 17.01 -21.52 11.09
C ARG A 326 17.63 -20.33 10.37
N LEU A 327 18.93 -20.15 10.56
CA LEU A 327 19.70 -19.13 9.87
C LEU A 327 20.53 -19.75 8.75
N ARG A 328 20.36 -19.24 7.54
CA ARG A 328 21.10 -19.61 6.34
C ARG A 328 21.66 -18.37 5.64
N TYR A 329 22.58 -18.55 4.70
CA TYR A 329 23.03 -17.50 3.79
C TYR A 329 22.72 -17.88 2.35
N GLU A 330 21.99 -17.01 1.66
CA GLU A 330 21.87 -17.03 0.20
C GLU A 330 22.89 -16.05 -0.38
N TYR A 331 23.32 -16.25 -1.62
CA TYR A 331 24.25 -15.31 -2.25
C TYR A 331 23.95 -15.06 -3.73
N SER A 332 24.25 -13.85 -4.17
CA SER A 332 24.28 -13.48 -5.59
C SER A 332 25.73 -13.35 -6.07
N VAL A 333 25.98 -13.68 -7.34
CA VAL A 333 27.33 -13.75 -7.91
C VAL A 333 27.48 -12.74 -9.04
N THR A 334 28.57 -11.98 -9.02
CA THR A 334 29.04 -11.19 -10.17
C THR A 334 30.44 -11.63 -10.56
N GLU A 335 30.69 -11.86 -11.84
CA GLU A 335 31.97 -12.35 -12.36
C GLU A 335 32.76 -11.20 -13.00
N TYR A 336 34.05 -11.11 -12.69
CA TYR A 336 34.99 -10.18 -13.30
C TYR A 336 36.22 -10.93 -13.81
N ARG A 337 36.67 -10.61 -15.04
CA ARG A 337 37.80 -11.28 -15.69
C ARG A 337 38.82 -10.25 -16.14
N GLN A 338 40.09 -10.58 -15.97
CA GLN A 338 41.19 -9.72 -16.37
C GLN A 338 42.37 -10.56 -16.86
N LEU A 339 43.15 -9.99 -17.79
CA LEU A 339 44.48 -10.48 -18.13
C LEU A 339 45.51 -9.67 -17.34
N VAL A 340 46.31 -10.36 -16.55
CA VAL A 340 47.43 -9.81 -15.79
C VAL A 340 48.68 -10.08 -16.61
N GLU A 341 49.25 -9.04 -17.24
CA GLU A 341 50.40 -9.16 -18.16
C GLU A 341 51.78 -9.02 -17.47
N GLY A 342 51.81 -8.79 -16.16
CA GLY A 342 53.05 -8.80 -15.38
C GLY A 342 52.88 -8.41 -13.92
N PRO A 343 53.91 -8.60 -13.08
CA PRO A 343 53.93 -8.05 -11.73
C PRO A 343 54.06 -6.54 -11.86
N GLY A 344 52.94 -5.82 -11.87
CA GLY A 344 52.96 -4.36 -11.88
C GLY A 344 53.77 -3.87 -10.68
N LEU A 345 54.61 -2.85 -10.89
CA LEU A 345 55.46 -2.22 -9.86
C LEU A 345 54.68 -1.82 -8.58
N PHE A 346 53.33 -1.72 -8.69
CA PHE A 346 52.36 -1.42 -7.64
C PHE A 346 51.09 -2.33 -7.68
N GLY A 347 51.07 -3.37 -8.51
CA GLY A 347 49.86 -4.15 -8.81
C GLY A 347 49.62 -5.29 -7.82
N ARG A 348 48.61 -5.17 -6.95
CA ARG A 348 48.16 -6.21 -6.00
C ARG A 348 47.34 -7.35 -6.63
N THR A 349 47.23 -7.40 -7.95
CA THR A 349 46.41 -8.38 -8.68
C THR A 349 47.30 -9.48 -9.24
N SER A 350 47.17 -10.70 -8.69
CA SER A 350 47.86 -11.89 -9.19
C SER A 350 46.92 -12.81 -9.97
N PRO A 351 47.44 -13.60 -10.93
CA PRO A 351 46.69 -14.65 -11.62
C PRO A 351 46.02 -15.64 -10.64
N GLY A 352 44.81 -16.09 -10.94
CA GLY A 352 44.10 -17.02 -10.06
C GLY A 352 42.58 -16.88 -10.08
N VAL A 353 41.93 -17.74 -9.31
CA VAL A 353 40.48 -17.74 -9.11
C VAL A 353 40.18 -17.21 -7.72
N TYR A 354 39.55 -16.04 -7.65
CA TYR A 354 39.26 -15.30 -6.42
C TYR A 354 37.77 -15.33 -6.10
N PHE A 355 37.44 -15.51 -4.83
CA PHE A 355 36.09 -15.42 -4.29
C PHE A 355 36.11 -14.36 -3.20
N LYS A 356 35.57 -13.18 -3.54
CA LYS A 356 35.40 -12.08 -2.61
C LYS A 356 33.96 -12.08 -2.15
N TYR A 357 33.73 -12.24 -0.86
CA TYR A 357 32.38 -12.24 -0.30
C TYR A 357 32.20 -11.08 0.67
N GLN A 358 31.00 -10.50 0.65
CA GLN A 358 30.57 -9.45 1.58
C GLN A 358 29.20 -9.81 2.14
N ILE A 359 29.08 -9.78 3.46
CA ILE A 359 27.78 -9.94 4.14
C ILE A 359 27.01 -8.64 4.01
N THR A 360 25.82 -8.71 3.43
CA THR A 360 24.92 -7.56 3.31
C THR A 360 24.25 -7.28 4.66
N PRO A 361 24.02 -6.01 5.02
CA PRO A 361 23.35 -5.64 6.27
C PRO A 361 21.84 -5.94 6.26
N ILE A 362 21.32 -6.50 5.17
CA ILE A 362 19.89 -6.78 4.98
C ILE A 362 19.65 -8.27 5.26
N ARG A 363 18.83 -8.56 6.27
CA ARG A 363 18.37 -9.92 6.58
C ARG A 363 17.01 -10.17 5.94
N MET A 364 16.88 -11.28 5.20
CA MET A 364 15.59 -11.77 4.70
C MET A 364 14.97 -12.71 5.74
N ARG A 365 13.68 -12.57 6.04
CA ARG A 365 12.96 -13.50 6.91
C ARG A 365 11.82 -14.14 6.10
N LYS A 366 11.86 -15.46 5.95
CA LYS A 366 10.85 -16.26 5.26
C LYS A 366 10.02 -16.96 6.33
N GLU A 367 8.77 -16.56 6.47
CA GLU A 367 7.84 -17.18 7.42
C GLU A 367 6.83 -18.04 6.68
N GLU A 368 6.71 -19.30 7.09
CA GLU A 368 5.59 -20.12 6.66
C GLU A 368 4.40 -19.82 7.56
N TYR A 369 3.31 -19.33 6.97
CA TYR A 369 2.04 -19.13 7.66
C TYR A 369 0.94 -19.95 7.00
N ARG A 370 -0.04 -20.38 7.81
CA ARG A 370 -1.28 -20.94 7.29
C ARG A 370 -2.29 -19.82 7.13
N THR A 371 -2.93 -19.76 5.97
CA THR A 371 -4.07 -18.86 5.78
C THR A 371 -5.21 -19.27 6.70
N GLY A 372 -5.82 -18.30 7.37
CA GLY A 372 -6.96 -18.54 8.25
C GLY A 372 -8.23 -18.89 7.45
N LEU A 373 -9.18 -19.58 8.09
CA LEU A 373 -10.48 -19.93 7.48
C LEU A 373 -11.24 -18.70 6.96
N LEU A 374 -11.16 -17.56 7.65
CA LEU A 374 -11.77 -16.31 7.20
C LEU A 374 -11.18 -15.83 5.88
N GLN A 375 -9.86 -15.90 5.72
CA GLN A 375 -9.21 -15.49 4.48
C GLN A 375 -9.65 -16.38 3.33
N PHE A 376 -9.79 -17.70 3.56
CA PHE A 376 -10.36 -18.63 2.60
C PHE A 376 -11.82 -18.31 2.22
N TYR A 377 -12.69 -17.99 3.19
CA TYR A 377 -14.07 -17.59 2.88
C TYR A 377 -14.14 -16.27 2.11
N THR A 378 -13.29 -15.31 2.43
CA THR A 378 -13.25 -14.02 1.71
C THR A 378 -12.77 -14.17 0.28
N THR A 379 -11.75 -15.00 0.02
CA THR A 379 -11.32 -15.30 -1.36
C THR A 379 -12.38 -16.10 -2.11
N LEU A 380 -13.07 -17.04 -1.47
CA LEU A 380 -14.19 -17.76 -2.07
C LEU A 380 -15.33 -16.81 -2.47
N CYS A 381 -15.74 -15.90 -1.58
CA CYS A 381 -16.75 -14.88 -1.89
C CYS A 381 -16.30 -13.93 -3.01
N SER A 382 -15.01 -13.53 -3.02
CA SER A 382 -14.46 -12.69 -4.09
C SER A 382 -14.50 -13.39 -5.45
N ILE A 383 -14.26 -14.69 -5.50
CA ILE A 383 -14.34 -15.49 -6.73
C ILE A 383 -15.79 -15.60 -7.19
N VAL A 384 -16.71 -16.00 -6.30
CA VAL A 384 -18.14 -16.15 -6.63
C VAL A 384 -18.74 -14.81 -7.07
N GLY A 385 -18.46 -13.72 -6.34
CA GLY A 385 -18.91 -12.38 -6.70
C GLY A 385 -18.35 -11.91 -8.04
N GLY A 386 -17.08 -12.20 -8.33
CA GLY A 386 -16.45 -11.93 -9.63
C GLY A 386 -17.16 -12.66 -10.78
N VAL A 387 -17.44 -13.95 -10.61
CA VAL A 387 -18.15 -14.77 -11.63
C VAL A 387 -19.56 -14.24 -11.90
N ILE A 388 -20.33 -13.92 -10.86
CA ILE A 388 -21.69 -13.37 -11.01
C ILE A 388 -21.65 -12.03 -11.75
N THR A 389 -20.71 -11.16 -11.40
CA THR A 389 -20.57 -9.84 -12.03
C THR A 389 -20.20 -9.96 -13.51
N MET A 390 -19.23 -10.82 -13.84
CA MET A 390 -18.83 -11.07 -15.23
C MET A 390 -19.96 -11.71 -16.04
N SER A 391 -20.71 -12.65 -15.44
CA SER A 391 -21.88 -13.24 -16.09
C SER A 391 -22.97 -12.19 -16.37
N GLY A 392 -23.20 -11.26 -15.44
CA GLY A 392 -24.16 -10.17 -15.63
C GLY A 392 -23.75 -9.20 -16.75
N ILE A 393 -22.47 -8.86 -16.84
CA ILE A 393 -21.93 -8.01 -17.91
C ILE A 393 -22.07 -8.70 -19.27
N VAL A 394 -21.71 -9.98 -19.36
CA VAL A 394 -21.81 -10.77 -20.59
C VAL A 394 -23.28 -10.90 -21.02
N GLN A 395 -24.19 -11.18 -20.09
CA GLN A 395 -25.62 -11.24 -20.39
C GLN A 395 -26.16 -9.89 -20.85
N SER A 396 -25.77 -8.79 -20.20
CA SER A 396 -26.16 -7.44 -20.60
C SER A 396 -25.66 -7.09 -22.01
N LEU A 397 -24.42 -7.46 -22.36
CA LEU A 397 -23.86 -7.26 -23.69
C LEU A 397 -24.59 -8.10 -24.74
N LEU A 398 -24.86 -9.38 -24.45
CA LEU A 398 -25.61 -10.27 -25.34
C LEU A 398 -27.04 -9.77 -25.58
N THR A 399 -27.75 -9.34 -24.55
CA THR A 399 -29.10 -8.79 -24.71
C THR A 399 -29.09 -7.52 -25.56
N HIS A 400 -28.07 -6.68 -25.42
CA HIS A 400 -27.99 -5.39 -26.13
C HIS A 400 -27.49 -5.51 -27.57
N THR A 401 -26.81 -6.61 -27.92
CA THR A 401 -26.29 -6.88 -29.28
C THR A 401 -27.15 -7.83 -30.09
N VAL A 402 -27.85 -8.78 -29.44
CA VAL A 402 -28.60 -9.84 -30.13
C VAL A 402 -30.11 -9.59 -30.15
N MET A 403 -30.66 -8.85 -29.18
CA MET A 403 -32.09 -8.48 -29.19
C MET A 403 -32.25 -6.97 -29.44
N PRO A 404 -32.41 -6.52 -30.70
CA PRO A 404 -33.03 -5.22 -30.93
C PRO A 404 -34.43 -5.28 -30.33
N SER A 405 -34.69 -4.40 -29.36
CA SER A 405 -35.96 -4.21 -28.69
C SER A 405 -37.13 -4.33 -29.67
N LYS A 406 -37.86 -5.44 -29.59
CA LYS A 406 -39.18 -5.59 -30.20
C LYS A 406 -40.22 -5.31 -29.13
N LEU A 407 -40.91 -4.17 -29.29
CA LEU A 407 -42.25 -3.79 -28.80
C LEU A 407 -42.42 -3.76 -27.25
N ASP A 408 -42.93 -2.72 -26.59
CA ASP A 408 -43.80 -1.58 -26.94
C ASP A 408 -43.39 -0.31 -26.16
#